data_AF-A0AA91TUW9-F1
#
_entry.id   AF-A0AA91TUW9-F1
#
_cell.length_a   1.000
_cell.length_b   1.000
_cell.length_c   1.000
_cell.angle_alpha   90.00
_cell.angle_beta   90.00
_cell.angle_gamma   90.00
#
_symmetry.space_group_name_H-M   'P 1'
#
loop_
_entity.id
_entity.type
_entity.pdbx_description
1 polymer ?
#
loop_
_entity_poly.entity_id
_entity_poly.type
_entity_poly.pdbx_seq_one_letter_code
_entity_poly.pdbx_strand_id
1 'polypeptide(L)'
;MPKKRRKRNPIKLCLPGGYRYCGPGCSGPGAPINYVDSCCRRHDQCVETYGSCRYCDEKLLHCVQSKSRERTQEGKTARLISDFMRFRLEINGGWRGRRL
;
A
#
# COMPACT_ATOMS: atom_id res chain seq x y z
N MET A 1 -4.90 18.27 20.84
CA MET A 1 -5.01 17.69 19.48
C MET A 1 -3.98 18.36 18.56
N PRO A 2 -2.79 17.81 18.32
CA PRO A 2 -1.86 18.44 17.40
C PRO A 2 -2.36 18.23 15.97
N LYS A 3 -2.77 19.33 15.32
CA LYS A 3 -3.07 19.39 13.88
C LYS A 3 -1.83 18.92 13.12
N LYS A 4 -1.88 17.73 12.49
CA LYS A 4 -0.78 17.23 11.66
C LYS A 4 -0.45 18.30 10.61
N ARG A 5 0.77 18.83 10.69
CA ARG A 5 1.32 19.81 9.74
C ARG A 5 1.09 19.24 8.33
N ARG A 6 0.33 19.94 7.48
CA ARG A 6 0.21 19.61 6.05
C ARG A 6 1.61 19.75 5.44
N LYS A 7 2.38 18.66 5.45
CA LYS A 7 3.63 18.55 4.69
C LYS A 7 3.21 18.77 3.23
N ARG A 8 3.63 19.89 2.63
CA ARG A 8 3.42 20.15 1.20
C ARG A 8 4.04 18.98 0.45
N ASN A 9 3.23 18.18 -0.25
CA ASN A 9 3.72 16.90 -0.73
C ASN A 9 4.49 17.06 -2.05
N PRO A 10 5.71 16.50 -2.14
CA PRO A 10 6.47 16.37 -3.38
C PRO A 10 5.79 15.37 -4.31
N ILE A 11 5.93 15.56 -5.62
CA ILE A 11 5.62 14.65 -6.75
C ILE A 11 4.70 13.46 -6.39
N LYS A 12 3.41 13.55 -6.77
CA LYS A 12 2.47 12.42 -6.66
C LYS A 12 2.80 11.38 -7.71
N LEU A 13 3.27 10.20 -7.29
CA LEU A 13 3.66 9.13 -8.20
C LEU A 13 2.75 7.92 -8.01
N CYS A 14 1.50 8.06 -8.47
CA CYS A 14 0.53 6.97 -8.40
C CYS A 14 0.83 5.93 -9.46
N LEU A 15 0.50 4.67 -9.18
CA LEU A 15 0.65 3.62 -10.17
C LEU A 15 -0.17 3.93 -11.44
N PRO A 16 0.36 3.62 -12.63
CA PRO A 16 -0.34 3.85 -13.88
C PRO A 16 -1.63 3.01 -13.95
N GLY A 17 -2.58 3.45 -14.79
CA GLY A 17 -3.90 2.81 -14.89
C GLY A 17 -4.99 3.43 -14.01
N GLY A 18 -4.76 4.63 -13.48
CA GLY A 18 -5.76 5.41 -12.76
C GLY A 18 -5.86 5.11 -11.27
N TYR A 19 -4.87 4.44 -10.68
CA TYR A 19 -4.82 4.20 -9.23
C TYR A 19 -4.83 5.52 -8.47
N ARG A 20 -5.61 5.55 -7.39
CA ARG A 20 -5.85 6.77 -6.59
C ARG A 20 -5.11 6.74 -5.25
N TYR A 21 -4.77 5.54 -4.78
CA TYR A 21 -4.20 5.31 -3.46
C TYR A 21 -2.86 4.58 -3.52
N CYS A 22 -2.63 3.73 -4.52
CA CYS A 22 -1.35 3.03 -4.63
C CYS A 22 -0.25 3.94 -5.19
N GLY A 23 0.62 4.45 -4.31
CA GLY A 23 1.87 5.14 -4.68
C GLY A 23 2.28 6.23 -3.69
N PRO A 24 3.55 6.68 -3.71
CA PRO A 24 3.99 7.79 -2.88
C PRO A 24 3.17 9.05 -3.13
N GLY A 25 2.53 9.55 -2.06
CA GLY A 25 1.74 10.78 -2.11
C GLY A 25 0.34 10.65 -2.73
N CYS A 26 -0.15 9.42 -2.93
CA CYS A 26 -1.48 9.13 -3.46
C CYS A 26 -2.39 8.70 -2.32
N SER A 27 -3.49 9.41 -2.09
CA SER A 27 -4.47 9.08 -1.04
C SER A 27 -5.89 9.56 -1.40
N GLY A 28 -6.29 9.40 -2.67
CA GLY A 28 -7.56 9.88 -3.21
C GLY A 28 -7.49 11.26 -3.87
N PRO A 29 -8.64 11.90 -4.17
CA PRO A 29 -10.01 11.59 -3.71
C PRO A 29 -10.74 10.51 -4.55
N GLY A 30 -11.91 10.08 -4.08
CA GLY A 30 -12.86 9.21 -4.80
C GLY A 30 -12.95 7.78 -4.26
N ALA A 31 -13.75 6.92 -4.91
CA ALA A 31 -13.76 5.50 -4.59
C ALA A 31 -12.50 4.81 -5.17
N PRO A 32 -11.95 3.77 -4.52
CA PRO A 32 -10.94 2.92 -5.13
C PRO A 32 -11.43 2.34 -6.45
N ILE A 33 -10.54 2.25 -7.44
CA ILE A 33 -10.94 1.81 -8.78
C ILE A 33 -11.01 0.28 -8.92
N ASN A 34 -10.34 -0.46 -8.03
CA ASN A 34 -10.34 -1.92 -7.98
C ASN A 34 -10.00 -2.41 -6.56
N TYR A 35 -9.86 -3.72 -6.39
CA TYR A 35 -9.59 -4.32 -5.09
C TYR A 35 -8.20 -3.92 -4.58
N VAL A 36 -7.17 -3.94 -5.44
CA VAL A 36 -5.79 -3.56 -5.07
C VAL A 36 -5.72 -2.09 -4.61
N ASP A 37 -6.37 -1.17 -5.31
CA ASP A 37 -6.46 0.25 -4.94
C ASP A 37 -7.18 0.40 -3.59
N SER A 38 -8.17 -0.46 -3.30
CA SER A 38 -8.84 -0.49 -2.00
C SER A 38 -7.94 -0.95 -0.86
N CYS A 39 -6.97 -1.84 -1.12
CA CYS A 39 -5.94 -2.23 -0.16
C CYS A 39 -5.02 -1.05 0.15
N CYS A 40 -4.59 -0.30 -0.87
CA CYS A 40 -3.77 0.91 -0.68
C CYS A 40 -4.52 1.99 0.11
N ARG A 41 -5.81 2.20 -0.15
CA ARG A 41 -6.63 3.13 0.65
C ARG A 41 -6.63 2.76 2.14
N ARG A 42 -6.76 1.47 2.46
CA ARG A 42 -6.71 0.98 3.85
C ARG A 42 -5.33 1.19 4.47
N HIS A 43 -4.27 1.04 3.69
CA HIS A 43 -2.90 1.33 4.13
C HIS A 43 -2.72 2.81 4.46
N ASP A 44 -3.16 3.71 3.58
CA ASP A 44 -3.11 5.16 3.82
C ASP A 44 -3.83 5.54 5.11
N GLN A 45 -5.04 5.01 5.33
CA GLN A 45 -5.81 5.24 6.57
C GLN A 45 -5.09 4.70 7.81
N CYS A 46 -4.46 3.52 7.69
CA CYS A 46 -3.66 2.94 8.76
C CYS A 46 -2.46 3.83 9.10
N VAL A 47 -1.72 4.30 8.08
CA VAL A 47 -0.57 5.20 8.25
C VAL A 47 -1.00 6.57 8.78
N GLU A 48 -2.16 7.07 8.36
CA GLU A 48 -2.74 8.30 8.90
C GLU A 48 -3.08 8.15 10.38
N THR A 49 -3.54 6.98 10.82
CA THR A 49 -3.91 6.74 12.21
C THR A 49 -2.69 6.47 13.09
N TYR A 50 -1.83 5.54 12.70
CA TYR A 50 -0.75 4.99 13.53
C TYR A 50 0.64 5.47 13.15
N GLY A 51 0.79 6.20 12.06
CA GLY A 51 2.09 6.48 11.44
C GLY A 51 2.58 5.31 10.57
N SER A 52 3.69 5.55 9.87
CA SER A 52 4.32 4.50 9.05
C SER A 52 4.91 3.43 9.95
N CYS A 53 4.25 2.27 10.04
CA CYS A 53 4.66 1.17 10.90
C CYS A 53 4.50 -0.18 10.21
N ARG A 54 5.23 -1.18 10.73
CA ARG A 54 5.23 -2.55 10.22
C ARG A 54 3.83 -3.15 10.10
N TYR A 55 2.96 -2.88 11.08
CA TYR A 55 1.58 -3.39 11.10
C TYR A 55 0.78 -2.97 9.86
N CYS A 56 0.89 -1.71 9.45
CA CYS A 56 0.22 -1.23 8.25
C CYS A 56 0.79 -1.92 7.00
N ASP A 57 2.11 -2.03 6.91
CA ASP A 57 2.80 -2.67 5.78
C ASP A 57 2.45 -4.17 5.66
N GLU A 58 2.37 -4.91 6.76
CA GLU A 58 1.93 -6.31 6.79
C GLU A 58 0.47 -6.48 6.36
N LYS A 59 -0.43 -5.60 6.82
CA LYS A 59 -1.82 -5.59 6.38
C LYS A 59 -1.97 -5.35 4.89
N LEU A 60 -1.18 -4.40 4.35
CA LEU A 60 -1.19 -4.14 2.92
C LEU A 60 -0.71 -5.35 2.14
N LEU A 61 0.44 -5.94 2.53
CA LEU A 61 0.99 -7.15 1.92
C LEU A 61 -0.04 -8.28 1.90
N HIS A 62 -0.68 -8.58 3.03
CA HIS A 62 -1.69 -9.64 3.11
C HIS A 62 -2.92 -9.35 2.24
N CYS A 63 -3.37 -8.08 2.19
CA CYS A 63 -4.51 -7.67 1.36
C CYS A 63 -4.23 -7.93 -0.11
N VAL A 64 -3.11 -7.43 -0.65
CA VAL A 64 -2.79 -7.56 -2.09
C VAL A 64 -2.42 -8.99 -2.49
N GLN A 65 -1.90 -9.81 -1.57
CA GLN A 65 -1.51 -11.19 -1.86
C GLN A 65 -2.66 -12.04 -2.41
N SER A 66 -3.91 -11.77 -2.00
CA SER A 66 -5.10 -12.48 -2.50
C SER A 66 -5.27 -12.37 -4.02
N LYS A 67 -4.76 -11.30 -4.63
CA LYS A 67 -4.82 -11.02 -6.07
C LYS A 67 -3.50 -11.31 -6.81
N SER A 68 -2.40 -11.53 -6.09
CA SER A 68 -1.06 -11.67 -6.68
C SER A 68 -0.87 -12.84 -7.66
N ARG A 69 -1.74 -13.85 -7.62
CA ARG A 69 -1.72 -15.02 -8.52
C ARG A 69 -2.57 -14.86 -9.77
N GLU A 70 -3.40 -13.82 -9.85
CA GLU A 70 -4.25 -13.59 -11.01
C GLU A 70 -3.41 -13.12 -12.22
N ARG A 71 -3.77 -13.57 -13.43
CA ARG A 71 -3.09 -13.16 -14.68
C ARG A 71 -3.62 -11.85 -15.27
N THR A 72 -4.42 -11.12 -14.51
CA THR A 72 -4.99 -9.82 -14.87
C THR A 72 -3.97 -8.70 -14.68
N GLN A 73 -4.25 -7.51 -15.23
CA GLN A 73 -3.41 -6.34 -14.96
C GLN A 73 -3.39 -5.98 -13.47
N GLU A 74 -4.55 -6.11 -12.80
CA GLU A 74 -4.66 -5.95 -11.35
C GLU A 74 -3.76 -6.97 -10.60
N GLY A 75 -3.76 -8.24 -11.01
CA GLY A 75 -2.91 -9.26 -10.41
C GLY A 75 -1.42 -8.99 -10.58
N LYS A 76 -0.99 -8.49 -11.75
CA LYS A 76 0.39 -8.02 -11.97
C LYS A 76 0.76 -6.87 -11.03
N THR A 77 -0.15 -5.90 -10.86
CA THR A 77 0.04 -4.80 -9.90
C THR A 77 0.11 -5.31 -8.47
N ALA A 78 -0.77 -6.24 -8.09
CA ALA A 78 -0.79 -6.86 -6.77
C ALA A 78 0.54 -7.57 -6.46
N ARG A 79 1.12 -8.25 -7.44
CA ARG A 79 2.43 -8.90 -7.33
C ARG A 79 3.54 -7.87 -7.12
N LEU A 80 3.59 -6.80 -7.92
CA LEU A 80 4.57 -5.72 -7.75
C LEU A 80 4.50 -5.08 -6.36
N ILE A 81 3.30 -4.79 -5.87
CA ILE A 81 3.10 -4.23 -4.52
C ILE A 81 3.51 -5.26 -3.46
N SER A 82 3.16 -6.54 -3.63
CA SER A 82 3.53 -7.60 -2.69
C SER A 82 5.05 -7.74 -2.56
N ASP A 83 5.76 -7.74 -3.70
CA ASP A 83 7.22 -7.87 -3.74
C ASP A 83 7.88 -6.65 -3.08
N PHE A 84 7.41 -5.44 -3.38
CA PHE A 84 7.91 -4.21 -2.74
C PHE A 84 7.65 -4.21 -1.22
N MET A 85 6.45 -4.59 -0.77
CA MET A 85 6.11 -4.58 0.65
C MET A 85 6.90 -5.65 1.41
N ARG A 86 7.17 -6.81 0.81
CA ARG A 86 8.05 -7.82 1.39
C ARG A 86 9.45 -7.26 1.61
N PHE A 87 10.04 -6.66 0.58
CA PHE A 87 11.36 -6.02 0.66
C PHE A 87 11.40 -4.91 1.74
N ARG A 88 10.39 -4.04 1.77
CA ARG A 88 10.28 -2.96 2.76
C ARG A 88 10.19 -3.52 4.19
N LEU A 89 9.44 -4.60 4.40
CA LEU A 89 9.33 -5.28 5.70
C LEU A 89 10.64 -5.97 6.12
N GLU A 90 11.42 -6.48 5.16
CA GLU A 90 12.74 -7.06 5.41
C GLU A 90 13.73 -5.99 5.89
N ILE A 91 13.82 -4.85 5.19
CA ILE A 91 14.70 -3.74 5.56
C ILE A 91 14.34 -3.11 6.91
N ASN A 92 13.05 -2.98 7.22
CA ASN A 92 12.58 -2.31 8.44
C ASN A 92 12.64 -3.20 9.71
N GLY A 93 13.39 -4.31 9.70
CA GLY A 93 13.63 -5.14 10.89
C GLY A 93 13.03 -6.55 10.86
N GLY A 94 12.95 -7.17 9.69
CA GLY A 94 12.84 -8.63 9.53
C GLY A 94 11.43 -9.19 9.36
N TRP A 95 11.07 -9.56 8.13
CA TRP A 95 9.83 -10.27 7.81
C TRP A 95 9.75 -11.59 8.62
N ARG A 96 8.84 -11.66 9.61
CA ARG A 96 8.55 -12.90 10.37
C ARG A 96 7.46 -13.68 9.64
N GLY A 97 7.69 -13.98 8.36
CA GLY A 97 6.81 -14.85 7.59
C GLY A 97 7.10 -16.31 7.92
N ARG A 98 6.18 -16.95 8.65
CA ARG A 98 6.17 -18.39 8.89
C ARG A 98 6.11 -19.10 7.53
N ARG A 99 7.20 -19.78 7.14
CA ARG A 99 7.13 -20.92 6.20
C ARG A 99 6.26 -21.96 6.91
N LEU A 100 5.05 -22.17 6.41
CA LEU A 100 4.35 -23.44 6.58
C LEU A 100 4.90 -24.39 5.52
#